data_AF-A0A523P7I9-F1
#
_entry.id   AF-A0A523P7I9-F1
#
_cell.length_a   1.000
_cell.length_b   1.000
_cell.length_c   1.000
_cell.angle_alpha   90.00
_cell.angle_beta   90.00
_cell.angle_gamma   90.00
#
_symmetry.space_group_name_H-M   'P 1'
#
loop_
_entity.id
_entity.type
_entity.pdbx_description
1 polymer ?
#
loop_
_entity_poly.entity_id
_entity_poly.type
_entity_poly.pdbx_seq_one_letter_code
_entity_poly.pdbx_strand_id
1 'polypeptide(L)'
;MRCALGVQVTYPVRLPVGTTAQSYLEVIRFAASNRLCVDLDYRSEADPHARTRRIEPYSLRRSQNGNISLHAWDVDRNARRSYRLDRITNASTTNKTFNPRYAIELTSAGPVAIPPTQSGTGVGGLGFVH
;
A
#
# COMPACT_ATOMS: atom_id res chain seq x y z
N MET A 1 -5.16 -1.33 -46.81
CA MET A 1 -5.64 -0.69 -45.57
C MET A 1 -6.48 -1.68 -44.77
N ARG A 2 -5.91 -2.39 -43.78
CA ARG A 2 -6.67 -2.97 -42.66
C ARG A 2 -5.78 -2.94 -41.43
N CYS A 3 -6.27 -2.25 -40.42
CA CYS A 3 -5.66 -1.98 -39.13
C CYS A 3 -5.90 -3.11 -38.13
N ALA A 4 -5.07 -3.10 -37.07
CA ALA A 4 -5.30 -3.66 -35.73
C ALA A 4 -5.36 -5.21 -35.64
N LEU A 5 -4.77 -5.87 -34.65
CA LEU A 5 -4.78 -5.53 -33.23
C LEU A 5 -3.64 -6.32 -32.54
N GLY A 6 -2.68 -5.62 -31.93
CA GLY A 6 -1.69 -6.24 -31.05
C GLY A 6 -2.37 -6.71 -29.76
N VAL A 7 -2.63 -8.00 -29.64
CA VAL A 7 -3.08 -8.63 -28.39
C VAL A 7 -1.86 -8.77 -27.48
N GLN A 8 -1.74 -7.85 -26.51
CA GLN A 8 -0.83 -8.01 -25.38
C GLN A 8 -1.55 -8.93 -24.37
N VAL A 9 -1.26 -10.24 -24.43
CA VAL A 9 -1.73 -11.18 -23.40
C VAL A 9 -1.00 -10.86 -22.10
N THR A 10 -1.66 -10.15 -21.19
CA THR A 10 -1.13 -9.94 -19.84
C THR A 10 -1.29 -11.24 -19.05
N TYR A 11 -0.22 -12.01 -18.93
CA TYR A 11 -0.19 -13.19 -18.07
C TYR A 11 -0.25 -12.74 -16.59
N PRO A 12 -1.20 -13.21 -15.78
CA PRO A 12 -1.16 -12.96 -14.35
C PRO A 12 0.01 -13.76 -13.76
N VAL A 13 1.03 -13.04 -13.31
CA VAL A 13 2.15 -13.60 -12.56
C VAL A 13 1.63 -14.13 -11.22
N ARG A 14 1.44 -15.45 -11.13
CA ARG A 14 1.13 -16.17 -9.89
C ARG A 14 2.46 -16.66 -9.31
N LEU A 15 3.04 -15.91 -8.37
CA LEU A 15 4.25 -16.31 -7.65
C LEU A 15 3.85 -17.13 -6.41
N PRO A 16 4.27 -18.41 -6.30
CA PRO A 16 4.19 -19.15 -5.05
C PRO A 16 5.43 -18.82 -4.21
N VAL A 17 5.27 -17.99 -3.17
CA VAL A 17 6.31 -17.79 -2.16
C VAL A 17 5.95 -18.58 -0.90
N GLY A 18 6.84 -19.47 -0.49
CA GLY A 18 6.67 -20.35 0.67
C GLY A 18 6.91 -19.65 2.01
N THR A 19 6.35 -20.25 3.07
CA THR A 19 6.26 -19.81 4.49
C THR A 19 5.27 -18.67 4.76
N THR A 20 4.08 -19.06 5.20
CA THR A 20 2.80 -18.35 5.26
C THR A 20 2.88 -16.85 5.62
N ALA A 21 3.68 -16.42 6.58
CA ALA A 21 3.77 -14.98 6.94
C ALA A 21 4.76 -14.16 6.08
N GLN A 22 5.84 -14.79 5.61
CA GLN A 22 6.82 -14.17 4.69
C GLN A 22 6.21 -14.00 3.30
N SER A 23 5.30 -14.91 2.91
CA SER A 23 4.63 -14.91 1.62
C SER A 23 3.81 -13.65 1.35
N TYR A 24 2.91 -13.30 2.26
CA TYR A 24 1.95 -12.21 2.03
C TYR A 24 2.60 -10.85 2.08
N LEU A 25 3.60 -10.68 2.96
CA LEU A 25 4.34 -9.42 3.09
C LEU A 25 5.04 -9.07 1.76
N GLU A 26 5.70 -10.04 1.14
CA GLU A 26 6.36 -9.86 -0.15
C GLU A 26 5.36 -9.54 -1.27
N VAL A 27 4.19 -10.20 -1.28
CA VAL A 27 3.10 -9.86 -2.21
C VAL A 27 2.65 -8.40 -2.03
N ILE A 28 2.49 -7.94 -0.78
CA ILE A 28 2.07 -6.57 -0.47
C ILE A 28 3.16 -5.57 -0.88
N ARG A 29 4.45 -5.86 -0.64
CA ARG A 29 5.59 -5.02 -1.07
C ARG A 29 5.69 -4.92 -2.58
N PHE A 30 5.54 -6.06 -3.26
CA PHE A 30 5.51 -6.10 -4.72
C PHE A 30 4.35 -5.25 -5.26
N ALA A 31 3.15 -5.42 -4.70
CA ALA A 31 1.97 -4.67 -5.12
C ALA A 31 2.16 -3.16 -4.90
N ALA A 32 2.65 -2.76 -3.73
CA ALA A 32 2.91 -1.36 -3.40
C ALA A 32 3.94 -0.73 -4.35
N SER A 33 5.05 -1.44 -4.62
CA SER A 33 6.10 -0.96 -5.53
C SER A 33 5.60 -0.80 -6.97
N ASN A 34 4.69 -1.67 -7.41
CA ASN A 34 4.10 -1.64 -8.75
C ASN A 34 2.77 -0.88 -8.84
N ARG A 35 2.32 -0.24 -7.74
CA ARG A 35 1.03 0.47 -7.64
C ARG A 35 -0.17 -0.40 -8.02
N LEU A 36 -0.14 -1.66 -7.62
CA LEU A 36 -1.21 -2.63 -7.82
C LEU A 36 -2.10 -2.74 -6.58
N CYS A 37 -3.40 -2.89 -6.79
CA CYS A 37 -4.32 -3.24 -5.71
C CYS A 37 -4.09 -4.69 -5.26
N VAL A 38 -4.36 -4.96 -3.99
CA VAL A 38 -4.26 -6.27 -3.35
C VAL A 38 -5.63 -6.73 -2.91
N ASP A 39 -5.99 -7.97 -3.24
CA ASP A 39 -7.11 -8.65 -2.61
C ASP A 39 -6.60 -9.36 -1.35
N LEU A 40 -7.12 -8.92 -0.20
CA LEU A 40 -6.66 -9.30 1.13
C LEU A 40 -7.74 -10.08 1.87
N ASP A 41 -7.46 -11.34 2.24
CA ASP A 41 -8.37 -12.15 3.05
C ASP A 41 -8.09 -11.89 4.53
N TYR A 42 -8.99 -11.14 5.16
CA TYR A 42 -8.84 -10.63 6.52
C TYR A 42 -9.86 -11.25 7.47
N ARG A 43 -9.41 -11.78 8.60
CA ARG A 43 -10.27 -12.22 9.70
C ARG A 43 -10.45 -11.08 10.70
N SER A 44 -11.66 -10.57 10.82
CA SER A 44 -12.03 -9.60 11.86
C SER A 44 -12.40 -10.29 13.16
N GLU A 45 -12.36 -9.58 14.29
CA GLU A 45 -12.82 -10.13 15.57
C GLU A 45 -14.33 -10.40 15.60
N ALA A 46 -15.10 -9.62 14.83
CA ALA A 46 -16.56 -9.73 14.78
C ALA A 46 -17.06 -10.86 13.86
N ASP A 47 -16.23 -11.37 12.95
CA ASP A 47 -16.64 -12.38 11.95
C ASP A 47 -15.60 -13.51 11.93
N PRO A 48 -15.99 -14.75 12.26
CA PRO A 48 -15.07 -15.90 12.25
C PRO A 48 -14.59 -16.28 10.84
N HIS A 49 -15.32 -15.89 9.80
CA HIS A 49 -14.95 -16.09 8.40
C HIS A 49 -14.04 -14.97 7.91
N ALA A 50 -12.94 -15.35 7.27
CA ALA A 50 -12.12 -14.39 6.55
C ALA A 50 -12.92 -13.80 5.39
N ARG A 51 -12.83 -12.49 5.21
CA ARG A 51 -13.46 -11.79 4.09
C ARG A 51 -12.40 -11.14 3.24
N THR A 52 -12.53 -11.31 1.92
CA THR A 52 -11.68 -10.62 0.96
C THR A 52 -12.01 -9.12 0.95
N ARG A 53 -10.96 -8.29 0.91
CA ARG A 53 -11.04 -6.83 0.81
C ARG A 53 -10.08 -6.37 -0.25
N ARG A 54 -10.52 -5.50 -1.15
CA ARG A 54 -9.61 -4.89 -2.11
C ARG A 54 -9.00 -3.64 -1.52
N ILE A 55 -7.67 -3.59 -1.47
CA ILE A 55 -6.95 -2.51 -0.82
C ILE A 55 -5.83 -1.94 -1.71
N GLU A 56 -5.54 -0.66 -1.49
CA GLU A 56 -4.35 0.03 -2.01
C GLU A 56 -3.30 0.07 -0.87
N PRO A 57 -2.20 -0.70 -0.95
CA PRO A 57 -1.21 -0.75 0.13
C PRO A 57 -0.27 0.48 0.12
N TYR A 58 -0.12 1.15 1.27
CA TYR A 58 0.70 2.37 1.39
C TYR A 58 1.88 2.24 2.35
N SER A 59 1.67 1.84 3.62
CA SER A 59 2.78 1.73 4.59
C SER A 59 2.59 0.61 5.61
N LEU A 60 3.70 0.08 6.13
CA LEU A 60 3.72 -0.85 7.26
C LEU A 60 4.19 -0.10 8.50
N ARG A 61 3.46 -0.21 9.61
CA ARG A 61 3.84 0.38 10.88
C ARG A 61 3.83 -0.66 11.98
N ARG A 62 4.88 -0.63 12.81
CA ARG A 62 4.98 -1.45 14.01
C ARG A 62 4.50 -0.63 15.20
N SER A 63 3.57 -1.19 15.97
CA SER A 63 3.12 -0.62 17.25
C SER A 63 4.13 -0.90 18.35
N GLN A 64 4.07 -0.15 19.46
CA GLN A 64 4.90 -0.36 20.65
C GLN A 64 4.77 -1.79 21.20
N ASN A 65 3.58 -2.39 21.07
CA ASN A 65 3.32 -3.77 21.50
C ASN A 65 3.88 -4.83 20.54
N GLY A 66 4.69 -4.44 19.56
CA GLY A 66 5.34 -5.35 18.60
C GLY A 66 4.48 -5.74 17.39
N ASN A 67 3.18 -5.47 17.42
CA ASN A 67 2.25 -5.79 16.33
C ASN A 67 2.54 -4.96 15.07
N ILE A 68 2.47 -5.57 13.90
CA ILE A 68 2.65 -4.89 12.60
C ILE A 68 1.28 -4.69 11.93
N SER A 69 1.01 -3.47 11.50
CA SER A 69 -0.21 -3.09 10.79
C SER A 69 0.09 -2.49 9.42
N LEU A 70 -0.64 -2.96 8.42
CA LEU A 70 -0.68 -2.40 7.08
C LEU A 70 -1.68 -1.25 7.04
N HIS A 71 -1.20 -0.06 6.73
CA HIS A 71 -2.03 1.09 6.40
C HIS A 71 -2.33 1.08 4.90
N ALA A 72 -3.61 1.03 4.57
CA ALA A 72 -4.09 0.93 3.21
C ALA A 72 -5.36 1.76 3.01
N TRP A 73 -5.69 2.01 1.74
CA TRP A 73 -7.02 2.51 1.36
C TRP A 73 -7.91 1.32 1.00
N ASP A 74 -9.02 1.16 1.70
CA ASP A 74 -10.05 0.17 1.38
C ASP A 74 -10.84 0.68 0.18
N VAL A 75 -10.76 0.00 -0.95
CA VAL A 75 -11.40 0.42 -2.21
C VAL A 75 -12.91 0.25 -2.13
N ASP A 76 -13.38 -0.81 -1.48
CA ASP A 76 -14.81 -1.11 -1.34
C ASP A 76 -15.52 -0.10 -0.43
N ARG A 77 -14.84 0.33 0.65
CA ARG A 77 -15.36 1.31 1.62
C ARG A 77 -14.97 2.75 1.30
N ASN A 78 -14.08 2.95 0.33
CA ASN A 78 -13.46 4.24 0.00
C ASN A 78 -12.96 4.99 1.24
N ALA A 79 -12.19 4.31 2.09
CA ALA A 79 -11.70 4.87 3.35
C ALA A 79 -10.32 4.33 3.74
N ARG A 80 -9.55 5.14 4.48
CA ARG A 80 -8.26 4.72 5.05
C ARG A 80 -8.48 3.75 6.20
N ARG A 81 -7.82 2.60 6.16
CA ARG A 81 -7.92 1.55 7.18
C ARG A 81 -6.57 0.93 7.50
N SER A 82 -6.50 0.35 8.70
CA SER A 82 -5.32 -0.35 9.20
C SER A 82 -5.65 -1.82 9.40
N TYR A 83 -4.88 -2.71 8.78
CA TYR A 83 -5.06 -4.17 8.88
C TYR A 83 -3.86 -4.77 9.59
N ARG A 84 -4.11 -5.48 10.69
CA ARG A 84 -3.07 -6.22 11.40
C ARG A 84 -2.55 -7.38 10.56
N LEU A 85 -1.23 -7.48 10.40
CA LEU A 85 -0.62 -8.55 9.60
C LEU A 85 -0.89 -9.93 10.18
N ASP A 86 -0.96 -10.05 11.50
CA ASP A 86 -1.25 -11.31 12.20
C ASP A 86 -2.67 -11.86 11.93
N ARG A 87 -3.58 -11.02 11.41
CA ARG A 87 -4.96 -11.40 11.07
C ARG A 87 -5.19 -11.59 9.57
N ILE A 88 -4.14 -11.42 8.76
CA ILE A 88 -4.17 -11.69 7.34
C ILE A 88 -4.05 -13.20 7.15
N THR A 89 -5.02 -13.77 6.47
CA THR A 89 -5.03 -15.20 6.16
C THR A 89 -4.46 -15.49 4.77
N ASN A 90 -4.63 -14.55 3.83
CA ASN A 90 -4.09 -14.63 2.48
C ASN A 90 -4.02 -13.23 1.83
N ALA A 91 -3.10 -13.06 0.87
CA ALA A 91 -2.95 -11.84 0.09
C ALA A 91 -2.61 -12.19 -1.37
N SER A 92 -3.29 -11.57 -2.33
CA SER A 92 -3.02 -11.74 -3.75
C SER A 92 -2.97 -10.38 -4.44
N THR A 93 -1.97 -10.18 -5.29
CA THR A 93 -1.97 -9.03 -6.20
C THR A 93 -3.10 -9.13 -7.20
N THR A 94 -3.57 -7.98 -7.67
CA THR A 94 -4.53 -7.86 -8.75
C THR A 94 -3.89 -7.17 -9.96
N ASN A 95 -4.55 -7.24 -11.12
CA ASN A 95 -4.14 -6.50 -12.31
C ASN A 95 -4.66 -5.05 -12.32
N LYS A 96 -5.33 -4.60 -11.24
CA LYS A 96 -5.81 -3.23 -11.13
C LYS A 96 -4.71 -2.36 -10.54
N THR A 97 -4.32 -1.32 -11.25
CA THR A 97 -3.45 -0.27 -10.74
C THR A 97 -4.25 0.80 -10.01
N PHE A 98 -3.60 1.51 -9.09
CA PHE A 98 -4.17 2.69 -8.43
C PHE A 98 -3.25 3.91 -8.59
N ASN A 99 -3.85 5.09 -8.59
CA ASN A 99 -3.08 6.34 -8.49
C ASN A 99 -2.88 6.66 -7.00
N PRO A 100 -1.64 6.62 -6.48
CA PRO A 100 -1.39 6.80 -5.06
C PRO A 100 -1.86 8.18 -4.58
N ARG A 101 -2.75 8.17 -3.58
CA ARG A 101 -3.22 9.38 -2.89
C ARG A 101 -2.18 9.90 -1.88
N TYR A 102 -1.30 9.01 -1.42
CA TYR A 102 -0.27 9.27 -0.43
C TYR A 102 1.05 8.62 -0.88
N ALA A 103 2.16 9.04 -0.26
CA ALA A 103 3.46 8.39 -0.44
C ALA A 103 3.38 6.90 -0.04
N ILE A 104 3.96 6.04 -0.87
CA ILE A 104 4.07 4.60 -0.59
C ILE A 104 5.37 4.39 0.18
N GLU A 105 5.26 4.15 1.48
CA GLU A 105 6.38 3.88 2.40
C GLU A 105 6.63 2.36 2.56
N LEU A 106 6.22 1.57 1.56
CA LEU A 106 6.28 0.10 1.57
C LEU A 106 7.42 -0.45 0.70
N THR A 107 8.36 0.42 0.31
CA THR A 107 9.56 0.06 -0.45
C THR A 107 10.59 -0.64 0.43
N SER A 108 11.36 -1.55 -0.16
CA SER A 108 12.41 -2.33 0.52
C SER A 108 13.53 -1.49 1.17
N ALA A 109 13.57 -0.18 0.90
CA ALA A 109 14.63 0.74 1.30
C ALA A 109 14.62 1.18 2.78
N GLY A 110 13.82 0.57 3.66
CA GLY A 110 13.66 1.06 5.02
C GLY A 110 12.92 2.41 5.06
N PRO A 111 12.83 3.08 6.22
CA PRO A 111 12.07 4.33 6.35
C PRO A 111 12.60 5.34 5.33
N VAL A 112 11.77 5.66 4.34
CA VAL A 112 12.02 6.80 3.47
C VAL A 112 12.10 8.01 4.38
N ALA A 113 13.28 8.60 4.49
CA ALA A 113 13.47 9.85 5.20
C ALA A 113 12.51 10.87 4.60
N ILE A 114 11.52 11.26 5.39
CA ILE A 114 10.66 12.40 5.09
C ILE A 114 11.61 13.61 5.13
N PRO A 115 11.89 14.30 4.00
CA PRO A 115 12.54 15.60 4.13
C PRO A 115 11.60 16.47 4.98
N PRO A 116 12.11 17.20 6.00
CA PRO A 116 11.29 18.17 6.69
C PRO A 116 10.75 19.11 5.61
N THR A 117 9.42 19.20 5.51
CA THR A 117 8.76 20.21 4.71
C THR A 117 9.33 21.54 5.16
N GLN A 118 10.21 22.12 4.35
CA GLN A 118 10.64 23.50 4.53
C GLN A 118 9.41 24.33 4.19
N SER A 119 8.67 24.71 5.23
CA SER A 119 7.69 25.78 5.17
C SER A 119 8.44 27.07 4.87
N GLY A 120 8.72 27.28 3.59
CA GLY A 120 9.19 28.54 3.06
C GLY A 120 8.03 29.53 3.06
N THR A 121 8.04 30.45 4.01
CA THR A 121 7.41 31.77 3.89
C THR A 121 8.20 32.64 4.87
N GLY A 122 9.14 33.48 4.44
CA GLY A 122 8.93 34.53 3.46
C GLY A 122 9.17 35.85 4.19
N VAL A 123 10.44 36.27 4.20
CA VAL A 123 10.95 37.65 4.12
C VAL A 123 9.91 38.77 4.36
N GLY A 124 10.13 39.55 5.42
CA GLY A 124 9.48 40.84 5.65
C GLY A 124 10.34 41.74 6.52
N GLY A 125 11.48 42.19 5.98
CA GLY A 125 12.26 43.27 6.57
C GLY A 125 11.62 44.62 6.27
N LEU A 126 11.40 45.42 7.31
CA LEU A 126 11.23 46.88 7.31
C LEU A 126 11.75 47.29 8.70
N GLY A 127 12.88 47.97 8.87
CA GLY A 127 13.27 49.22 8.25
C GLY A 127 13.05 50.33 9.28
N PHE A 128 14.10 50.65 10.04
CA PHE A 128 14.20 51.83 10.91
C PHE A 128 14.00 53.11 10.11
N VAL A 129 13.30 54.11 10.68
CA VAL A 129 13.69 55.53 10.61
C VAL A 129 13.22 56.28 11.86
N HIS A 130 14.03 57.27 12.21
CA HIS A 130 14.10 58.12 13.39
C HIS A 130 12.84 58.94 13.69
#